data_AF-A0A1Y4EN63-F1
#
_entry.id   AF-A0A1Y4EN63-F1
#
_cell.length_a   1.000
_cell.length_b   1.000
_cell.length_c   1.000
_cell.angle_alpha   90.00
_cell.angle_beta   90.00
_cell.angle_gamma   90.00
#
_symmetry.space_group_name_H-M   'P 1'
#
loop_
_entity.id
_entity.type
_entity.pdbx_description
1 polymer ?
#
loop_
_entity_poly.entity_id
_entity_poly.type
_entity_poly.pdbx_seq_one_letter_code
_entity_poly.pdbx_strand_id
1 'polypeptide(L)' 'MSTYMEVKGNREVVLEGCRGVLEYDTDVVRVRAGRMTLRFTGRCLVIRCLTADSLVVEGFITGIEFLS' A
#
# COMPACT_ATOMS: atom_id res chain seq x y z
N MET A 1 17.78 -0.01 -4.16
CA MET A 1 16.43 -0.29 -4.69
C MET A 1 15.57 0.91 -4.44
N SER A 2 15.08 1.53 -5.51
CA SER A 2 14.06 2.59 -5.48
C SER A 2 12.70 1.99 -5.16
N THR A 3 11.89 2.70 -4.40
CA THR A 3 10.46 2.39 -4.23
C THR A 3 9.69 3.08 -5.34
N TYR A 4 8.78 2.37 -5.99
CA TYR A 4 7.89 2.91 -7.02
C TYR A 4 6.44 2.69 -6.61
N MET A 5 5.59 3.70 -6.79
CA MET A 5 4.16 3.61 -6.48
C MET A 5 3.35 4.16 -7.65
N GLU A 6 2.41 3.37 -8.14
CA GLU A 6 1.43 3.75 -9.15
C GLU A 6 0.05 3.77 -8.50
N VAL A 7 -0.73 4.81 -8.78
CA VAL A 7 -2.09 4.97 -8.24
C VAL A 7 -3.06 5.11 -9.41
N LYS A 8 -4.01 4.18 -9.52
CA LYS A 8 -5.04 4.18 -10.57
C LYS A 8 -6.35 4.69 -10.00
N GLY A 9 -6.58 5.99 -10.21
CA GLY A 9 -7.71 6.70 -9.60
C GLY A 9 -7.64 6.65 -8.09
N ASN A 10 -8.73 6.28 -7.44
CA ASN A 10 -8.76 6.01 -6.01
C ASN A 10 -9.19 4.56 -5.72
N ARG A 11 -8.89 3.66 -6.65
CA ARG A 11 -9.37 2.26 -6.60
C ARG A 11 -8.27 1.22 -6.47
N GLU A 12 -7.08 1.52 -6.96
CA GLU A 12 -5.95 0.60 -6.94
C GLU A 12 -4.65 1.36 -6.71
N VAL A 13 -3.79 0.80 -5.87
CA VAL A 13 -2.39 1.20 -5.69
C VAL A 13 -1.51 -0.01 -5.96
N VAL A 14 -0.52 0.16 -6.83
CA VAL A 14 0.58 -0.78 -7.04
C VAL A 14 1.83 -0.20 -6.40
N LEU A 15 2.50 -0.99 -5.56
CA LEU A 15 3.71 -0.59 -4.86
C LEU A 15 4.81 -1.61 -5.12
N GLU A 16 5.94 -1.15 -5.66
CA GLU A 16 7.19 -1.90 -5.76
C GLU A 16 8.18 -1.44 -4.70
N GLY A 17 9.00 -2.36 -4.20
CA GLY A 17 9.85 -2.19 -3.03
C GLY A 17 9.12 -2.36 -1.70
N CYS A 18 7.98 -3.06 -1.68
CA CYS A 18 7.30 -3.49 -0.46
C CYS A 18 8.18 -4.50 0.28
N ARG A 19 8.48 -4.25 1.56
CA ARG A 19 9.31 -5.11 2.42
C ARG A 19 8.51 -5.78 3.53
N GLY A 20 7.19 -5.83 3.39
CA GLY A 20 6.29 -6.47 4.33
C GLY A 20 5.13 -5.58 4.76
N VAL A 21 4.05 -6.24 5.11
CA VAL A 21 2.82 -5.63 5.64
C VAL A 21 2.95 -5.48 7.16
N LEU A 22 2.57 -4.31 7.67
CA LEU A 22 2.61 -3.95 9.09
C LEU A 22 1.21 -3.95 9.72
N GLU A 23 0.19 -3.58 8.93
CA GLU A 23 -1.22 -3.55 9.34
C GLU A 23 -2.07 -3.86 8.12
N TYR A 24 -3.10 -4.68 8.29
CA TYR A 24 -4.06 -4.97 7.23
C TYR A 24 -5.46 -5.14 7.81
N ASP A 25 -6.33 -4.20 7.47
CA ASP A 25 -7.76 -4.21 7.72
C ASP A 25 -8.49 -3.69 6.46
N THR A 26 -9.81 -3.69 6.51
CA THR A 26 -10.72 -3.22 5.49
C THR A 26 -10.75 -1.70 5.33
N ASP A 27 -10.22 -0.93 6.29
CA ASP A 27 -10.14 0.53 6.26
C ASP A 27 -8.70 1.08 6.27
N VAL A 28 -7.71 0.24 6.61
CA VAL A 28 -6.30 0.61 6.67
C VAL A 28 -5.37 -0.49 6.17
N VAL A 29 -4.37 -0.12 5.36
CA VAL A 29 -3.23 -0.98 5.02
C VAL A 29 -1.95 -0.22 5.30
N ARG A 30 -1.05 -0.77 6.12
CA ARG A 30 0.29 -0.21 6.33
C ARG A 30 1.35 -1.16 5.86
N VAL A 31 2.34 -0.65 5.15
CA VAL A 31 3.45 -1.44 4.61
C VAL A 31 4.78 -0.75 4.77
N ARG A 32 5.84 -1.55 4.86
CA ARG A 32 7.22 -1.08 4.82
C ARG A 32 7.62 -0.86 3.36
N ALA A 33 8.04 0.36 3.01
CA ALA A 33 8.55 0.68 1.68
C ALA A 33 9.94 1.30 1.81
N GLY A 34 10.99 0.53 1.53
CA GLY A 34 12.36 0.99 1.75
C GLY A 34 12.67 1.29 3.23
N ARG A 35 12.92 2.56 3.55
CA ARG A 35 13.17 3.06 4.92
C ARG A 35 11.96 3.76 5.54
N MET A 36 10.85 3.89 4.81
CA MET A 36 9.63 4.54 5.28
C MET A 36 8.50 3.53 5.45
N THR A 37 7.43 3.97 6.09
CA THR A 37 6.15 3.26 6.14
C THR A 37 5.13 4.02 5.30
N LEU A 38 4.42 3.30 4.42
CA LEU A 38 3.26 3.83 3.73
C LEU A 38 2.00 3.38 4.46
N ARG A 39 1.05 4.30 4.62
CA ARG A 39 -0.28 4.00 5.14
C ARG A 39 -1.33 4.39 4.11
N PHE A 40 -2.09 3.41 3.67
CA PHE A 40 -3.27 3.57 2.84
C PHE A 40 -4.49 3.54 3.76
N THR A 41 -5.39 4.51 3.63
CA THR A 41 -6.67 4.54 4.34
C THR A 41 -7.81 4.58 3.34
N GLY A 42 -8.96 4.02 3.70
CA GLY A 42 -10.07 3.91 2.78
C GLY A 42 -11.22 3.05 3.25
N ARG A 43 -11.93 2.46 2.30
CA ARG A 43 -13.05 1.54 2.52
C ARG A 43 -12.87 0.30 1.66
N CYS A 44 -13.21 -0.86 2.21
CA CYS A 44 -13.08 -2.16 1.56
C CYS A 44 -11.68 -2.35 0.95
N LEU A 45 -10.64 -1.99 1.69
CA LEU A 45 -9.26 -2.20 1.27
C LEU A 45 -8.94 -3.69 1.27
N VAL A 46 -8.34 -4.16 0.18
CA VAL A 46 -7.96 -5.56 0.00
C VAL A 46 -6.57 -5.63 -0.60
N ILE A 47 -5.72 -6.50 -0.05
CA ILE A 47 -4.44 -6.82 -0.68
C ILE A 47 -4.72 -7.86 -1.76
N ARG A 48 -4.68 -7.43 -3.04
CA ARG A 48 -4.95 -8.30 -4.19
C ARG A 48 -3.73 -9.13 -4.58
N CYS A 49 -2.54 -8.58 -4.38
CA CYS A 49 -1.27 -9.24 -4.65
C CYS A 49 -0.23 -8.84 -3.60
N LEU A 50 0.58 -9.80 -3.16
CA LEU A 50 1.71 -9.58 -2.28
C LEU A 50 2.85 -10.53 -2.71
N THR A 51 3.96 -9.96 -3.16
CA THR A 51 5.20 -10.70 -3.44
C THR A 51 6.29 -10.29 -2.45
N ALA A 52 7.50 -10.82 -2.62
CA ALA A 52 8.66 -10.45 -1.80
C ALA A 52 9.04 -8.96 -1.92
N ASP A 53 8.63 -8.31 -3.01
CA ASP A 53 9.03 -6.94 -3.35
C ASP A 53 7.88 -6.06 -3.87
N SER A 54 6.68 -6.60 -4.14
CA SER A 54 5.54 -5.83 -4.64
C SER A 54 4.25 -6.07 -3.87
N LEU A 55 3.34 -5.11 -3.95
CA LEU A 55 2.04 -5.11 -3.29
C LEU A 55 1.02 -4.43 -4.20
N VAL A 56 -0.19 -5.00 -4.29
CA VAL A 56 -1.34 -4.34 -4.91
C VAL A 56 -2.45 -4.21 -3.87
N VAL A 57 -2.89 -2.98 -3.62
CA VAL A 57 -4.01 -2.65 -2.74
C VAL A 57 -5.17 -2.15 -3.59
N GLU A 58 -6.32 -2.80 -3.48
CA GLU A 58 -7.56 -2.37 -4.12
C GLU A 58 -8.57 -1.90 -3.07
N GLY A 59 -9.51 -1.04 -3.45
CA GLY A 59 -10.60 -0.60 -2.57
C GLY A 59 -11.12 0.77 -2.95
N PHE A 60 -11.57 1.56 -1.97
CA PHE A 60 -11.80 2.99 -2.14
C PHE A 60 -10.81 3.75 -1.26
N ILE A 61 -9.72 4.22 -1.86
CA ILE A 61 -8.63 4.89 -1.16
C ILE A 61 -9.02 6.36 -0.90
N THR A 62 -8.93 6.78 0.36
CA THR A 62 -9.20 8.16 0.79
C THR A 62 -7.95 8.91 1.20
N GLY A 63 -6.87 8.20 1.54
CA GLY A 63 -5.63 8.80 1.97
C GLY A 63 -4.42 7.90 1.77
N ILE A 64 -3.30 8.54 1.46
CA ILE A 64 -1.99 7.91 1.39
C ILE A 64 -1.04 8.78 2.24
N GLU A 65 -0.47 8.20 3.29
CA GLU A 65 0.43 8.89 4.22
C GLU A 65 1.82 8.28 4.15
N PHE A 66 2.84 9.15 4.14
CA PHE A 66 4.25 8.79 4.16
C PHE A 66 4.79 9.01 5.57
N LEU A 67 5.10 7.92 6.27
CA LEU A 67 5.54 7.95 7.65
C LEU A 67 7.04 7.63 7.72
N SER A 68 7.79 8.44 8.47
CA SER A 68 9.23 8.28 8.73
C SER A 68 9.51 7.30 9.87
#